data_AF-A0A7C6KCA6-F1
#
_entry.id   AF-A0A7C6KCA6-F1
#
_cell.length_a   1.000
_cell.length_b   1.000
_cell.length_c   1.000
_cell.angle_alpha   90.00
_cell.angle_beta   90.00
_cell.angle_gamma   90.00
#
_symmetry.space_group_name_H-M   'P 1'
#
loop_
_entity.id
_entity.type
_entity.pdbx_description
1 polymer ?
#
loop_
_entity_poly.entity_id
_entity_poly.type
_entity_poly.pdbx_seq_one_letter_code
_entity_poly.pdbx_strand_id
1 'polypeptide(L)' 'MNPGSPEWITYDLAKKVPDMLRGFRIETNYGEIEIDEADAKPFADLVERVLNKRLKKQGAA' A
#
# COMPACT_ATOMS: atom_id res chain seq x y z
N MET A 1 8.63 13.29 9.74
CA MET A 1 8.52 12.88 8.32
C MET A 1 7.04 12.95 7.91
N ASN A 2 6.73 13.48 6.73
CA ASN A 2 5.35 13.69 6.27
C ASN A 2 4.84 12.43 5.55
N PRO A 3 3.73 11.80 5.99
CA PRO A 3 3.16 10.65 5.30
C PRO A 3 2.82 11.02 3.85
N GLY A 4 3.35 10.26 2.91
CA GLY A 4 3.17 10.48 1.48
C GLY A 4 4.27 11.30 0.79
N SER A 5 5.42 11.55 1.45
CA SER A 5 6.63 11.98 0.73
C SER A 5 7.17 10.86 -0.19
N PRO A 6 8.01 11.17 -1.19
CA PRO A 6 8.57 10.16 -2.09
C PRO A 6 9.34 9.05 -1.37
N GLU A 7 10.05 9.40 -0.28
CA GLU A 7 10.78 8.43 0.55
C GLU A 7 9.83 7.46 1.26
N TRP A 8 8.70 7.97 1.78
CA TRP A 8 7.70 7.13 2.44
C TRP A 8 6.98 6.23 1.44
N ILE A 9 6.66 6.74 0.25
CA ILE A 9 6.06 5.94 -0.82
C ILE A 9 7.01 4.83 -1.26
N THR A 10 8.32 5.12 -1.38
CA THR A 10 9.34 4.11 -1.68
C THR A 10 9.43 3.05 -0.58
N TYR A 11 9.38 3.47 0.69
CA TYR A 11 9.33 2.56 1.82
C TYR A 11 8.08 1.65 1.78
N ASP A 12 6.91 2.24 1.54
CA ASP A 12 5.64 1.51 1.47
C ASP A 12 5.66 0.47 0.34
N LEU A 13 6.16 0.84 -0.85
CA LEU A 13 6.37 -0.08 -1.98
C LEU A 13 7.33 -1.23 -1.63
N ALA A 14 8.43 -0.93 -0.93
CA ALA A 14 9.48 -1.91 -0.65
C ALA A 14 9.15 -2.84 0.54
N LYS A 15 8.31 -2.40 1.48
CA LYS A 15 8.08 -3.10 2.74
C LYS A 15 6.62 -3.49 2.97
N LYS A 16 5.69 -2.54 2.84
CA LYS A 16 4.29 -2.78 3.17
C LYS A 16 3.58 -3.57 2.09
N VAL A 17 3.82 -3.30 0.81
CA VAL A 17 3.21 -4.06 -0.29
C VAL A 17 3.59 -5.55 -0.23
N PRO A 18 4.87 -5.94 -0.02
CA PRO A 18 5.21 -7.35 0.18
C PRO A 18 4.60 -7.96 1.46
N ASP A 19 4.50 -7.17 2.54
CA ASP A 19 3.90 -7.65 3.79
C ASP A 19 2.40 -7.95 3.63
N MET A 20 1.68 -7.14 2.84
CA MET A 20 0.27 -7.38 2.52
C MET A 20 0.01 -8.76 1.93
N LEU A 21 0.98 -9.36 1.22
CA LEU A 21 0.83 -10.70 0.64
C LEU A 21 0.65 -11.81 1.69
N ARG A 22 0.90 -11.52 2.97
CA ARG A 22 0.72 -12.44 4.10
C ARG A 22 -0.66 -12.30 4.76
N GLY A 23 -1.56 -11.52 4.15
CA GLY A 23 -2.81 -11.10 4.76
C GLY A 23 -2.65 -9.78 5.53
N PHE A 24 -3.73 -9.03 5.65
CA PHE A 24 -3.77 -7.73 6.31
C PHE A 24 -5.20 -7.35 6.71
N ARG A 25 -5.35 -6.27 7.48
CA ARG A 25 -6.66 -5.73 7.86
C ARG A 25 -6.86 -4.35 7.29
N ILE A 26 -8.08 -4.08 6.85
CA ILE A 26 -8.54 -2.75 6.45
C ILE A 26 -9.38 -2.20 7.60
N GLU A 27 -8.85 -1.20 8.29
CA GLU A 27 -9.60 -0.45 9.29
C GLU A 27 -10.63 0.45 8.61
N THR A 28 -11.87 0.38 9.08
CA THR A 28 -12.97 1.25 8.68
C THR A 28 -13.58 1.90 9.92
N ASN A 29 -14.39 2.95 9.74
CA ASN A 29 -15.13 3.56 10.84
C ASN A 29 -16.10 2.60 11.56
N TYR A 30 -16.40 1.45 10.96
CA TYR A 30 -17.35 0.46 11.49
C TYR A 30 -16.66 -0.84 11.95
N GLY A 31 -15.33 -0.86 12.02
CA GLY A 31 -14.54 -2.03 12.37
C GLY A 31 -13.58 -2.45 11.26
N GLU A 32 -13.06 -3.66 11.36
CA GLU A 32 -12.00 -4.17 10.50
C GLU A 32 -12.53 -5.17 9.48
N ILE A 33 -11.98 -5.13 8.26
CA ILE A 33 -12.14 -6.18 7.26
C ILE A 33 -10.82 -6.96 7.20
N GLU A 34 -10.88 -8.25 7.50
CA GLU A 34 -9.72 -9.14 7.42
C GLU A 34 -9.60 -9.69 5.99
N ILE A 35 -8.40 -9.56 5.42
CA ILE A 35 -8.03 -10.12 4.12
C ILE A 35 -6.96 -11.17 4.39
N ASP A 36 -7.25 -12.42 4.06
CA ASP A 36 -6.29 -13.50 4.21
C ASP A 36 -5.23 -13.49 3.09
N GLU A 37 -4.25 -14.38 3.20
CA GLU A 37 -3.18 -14.53 2.21
C GLU A 37 -3.67 -14.95 0.82
N ALA A 38 -4.79 -15.69 0.73
CA ALA A 38 -5.33 -16.18 -0.54
C ALA A 38 -5.98 -15.04 -1.34
N ASP A 39 -6.63 -14.11 -0.64
CA ASP A 39 -7.29 -12.94 -1.22
C ASP A 39 -6.40 -11.69 -1.25
N ALA A 40 -5.22 -11.71 -0.63
CA ALA A 40 -4.36 -10.54 -0.49
C ALA A 40 -3.78 -9.99 -1.81
N LYS A 41 -3.46 -10.88 -2.75
CA LYS A 41 -2.69 -10.50 -3.94
C LYS A 41 -3.35 -9.41 -4.81
N PRO A 42 -4.64 -9.50 -5.17
CA PRO A 42 -5.32 -8.43 -5.92
C PRO A 42 -5.24 -7.05 -5.26
N PHE A 43 -5.27 -6.99 -3.92
CA PHE A 43 -5.16 -5.73 -3.19
C PHE A 43 -3.73 -5.19 -3.17
N ALA A 44 -2.74 -6.06 -2.96
CA ALA A 44 -1.33 -5.67 -3.03
C ALA A 44 -0.97 -5.08 -4.40
N ASP A 45 -1.43 -5.71 -5.49
CA ASP A 45 -1.23 -5.22 -6.87
C ASP A 45 -1.90 -3.84 -7.08
N LEU A 46 -3.11 -3.64 -6.53
CA LEU A 46 -3.80 -2.34 -6.60
C LEU A 46 -3.04 -1.25 -5.83
N VAL A 47 -2.58 -1.54 -4.62
CA VAL A 47 -1.82 -0.60 -3.80
C VAL A 47 -0.50 -0.24 -4.49
N GLU A 48 0.24 -1.22 -5.01
CA GLU A 48 1.47 -0.99 -5.77
C GLU A 48 1.24 -0.03 -6.93
N ARG A 49 0.18 -0.24 -7.72
CA ARG A 49 -0.18 0.63 -8.84
C ARG A 49 -0.49 2.06 -8.40
N VAL A 50 -1.22 2.23 -7.30
CA VAL A 50 -1.58 3.55 -6.76
C VAL A 50 -0.33 4.28 -6.25
N LEU A 51 0.54 3.60 -5.51
CA LEU A 51 1.75 4.18 -4.94
C LEU A 51 2.74 4.59 -6.03
N ASN A 52 2.98 3.74 -7.04
CA ASN A 52 3.80 4.10 -8.20
C ASN A 52 3.26 5.31 -8.96
N LYS A 53 1.94 5.43 -9.13
CA LYS A 53 1.32 6.61 -9.74
C LYS A 53 1.57 7.88 -8.92
N ARG A 54 1.49 7.80 -7.58
CA ARG A 54 1.77 8.93 -6.68
C ARG A 54 3.25 9.32 -6.74
N LEU A 55 4.16 8.35 -6.71
CA LEU A 55 5.60 8.57 -6.80
C LEU A 55 5.97 9.32 -8.09
N LYS A 56 5.44 8.87 -9.24
CA LYS A 56 5.64 9.54 -10.52
C LYS A 56 5.13 10.97 -10.53
N LYS A 57 3.97 11.23 -9.90
CA LYS A 57 3.42 12.59 -9.79
C LYS A 57 4.32 13.52 -8.96
N GLN A 58 4.96 12.99 -7.92
CA GLN A 58 5.81 13.77 -7.02
C GLN A 58 7.25 13.94 -7.50
N GLY A 59 7.77 13.01 -8.31
CA GLY A 59 9.09 13.12 -8.94
C GLY A 59 9.10 13.88 -10.27
N ALA A 60 7.95 14.36 -10.75
CA ALA A 60 7.81 15.16 -11.97
C ALA A 60 7.84 16.68 -11.69
N ALA A 61 8.48 17.10 -10.60
CA ALA A 61 8.69 18.49 -10.20
C ALA A 61 10.14 18.92 -10.47
#